data_AF-A0A7W8XHP9-F1
#
_entry.id   AF-A0A7W8XHP9-F1
#
_cell.length_a   1.000
_cell.length_b   1.000
_cell.length_c   1.000
_cell.angle_alpha   90.00
_cell.angle_beta   90.00
_cell.angle_gamma   90.00
#
_symmetry.space_group_name_H-M   'P 1'
#
loop_
_entity.id
_entity.type
_entity.pdbx_description
1 polymer ?
#
loop_
_entity_poly.entity_id
_entity_poly.type
_entity_poly.pdbx_seq_one_letter_code
_entity_poly.pdbx_strand_id
1 'polypeptide(L)' 'MSKAVLTTKVDPTYDDLPEQRYHFPRTYLRQVKTARGDWIVFYKAYFATARITDIIEDPSKRK' A
#
# COMPACT_ATOMS: atom_id res chain seq x y z
N MET A 1 -3.18 -10.29 -14.24
CA MET A 1 -4.40 -9.58 -13.81
C MET A 1 -4.14 -8.95 -12.45
N SER A 2 -4.52 -7.69 -12.25
CA SER A 2 -4.31 -6.97 -10.98
C SER A 2 -5.19 -7.56 -9.87
N LYS A 3 -4.58 -8.01 -8.76
CA LYS A 3 -5.32 -8.65 -7.65
C LYS A 3 -5.84 -7.68 -6.59
N ALA A 4 -5.38 -6.44 -6.57
CA ALA A 4 -5.82 -5.45 -5.59
C ALA A 4 -5.82 -4.02 -6.16
N VAL A 5 -6.68 -3.18 -5.58
CA VAL A 5 -6.76 -1.74 -5.82
C VAL A 5 -6.48 -1.05 -4.49
N LEU A 6 -5.44 -0.21 -4.44
CA LEU A 6 -5.14 0.63 -3.28
C LEU A 6 -5.72 2.02 -3.50
N THR A 7 -6.32 2.58 -2.45
CA THR A 7 -6.91 3.92 -2.52
C THR A 7 -6.09 4.88 -1.69
N THR A 8 -5.47 5.86 -2.34
CA THR A 8 -4.73 6.93 -1.67
C THR A 8 -5.68 8.05 -1.23
N LYS A 9 -5.41 8.67 -0.08
CA LYS A 9 -6.01 9.95 0.30
C LYS A 9 -5.06 11.07 -0.08
N VAL A 10 -5.62 12.21 -0.46
CA VAL A 10 -4.86 13.43 -0.84
C VAL A 10 -4.15 14.04 0.37
N ASP A 11 -4.70 13.85 1.57
CA ASP A 11 -4.09 14.22 2.85
C ASP A 11 -3.86 12.92 3.67
N PRO A 12 -2.76 12.19 3.40
CA PRO A 12 -2.42 11.04 4.21
C PRO A 12 -1.95 11.52 5.59
N THR A 13 -2.58 11.03 6.66
CA THR A 13 -2.06 11.18 8.04
C THR A 13 -0.72 10.47 8.28
N TYR A 14 -0.12 9.89 7.23
CA TYR A 14 1.11 9.11 7.26
C TYR A 14 2.14 9.79 6.35
N ASP A 15 3.40 9.80 6.79
CA ASP A 15 4.55 10.40 6.11
C ASP A 15 5.06 9.49 4.96
N ASP A 16 4.13 9.02 4.14
CA ASP A 16 4.39 8.02 3.12
C ASP A 16 4.71 8.67 1.79
N LEU A 17 5.82 8.25 1.18
CA LEU A 17 6.08 8.45 -0.24
C LEU A 17 5.44 7.30 -1.02
N PRO A 18 4.28 7.47 -1.68
CA PRO A 18 3.56 6.38 -2.34
C PRO A 18 4.40 5.67 -3.42
N GLU A 19 5.37 6.39 -3.97
CA GLU A 19 6.36 5.92 -4.95
C GLU A 19 7.32 4.89 -4.37
N GLN A 20 7.50 4.86 -3.04
CA GLN A 20 8.46 4.00 -2.34
C GLN A 20 7.78 3.08 -1.34
N ARG A 21 6.86 3.59 -0.52
CA ARG A 21 6.21 2.86 0.57
C ARG A 21 4.78 3.38 0.77
N TYR A 22 3.85 2.44 0.97
CA TYR A 22 2.46 2.74 1.24
C TYR A 22 2.06 2.12 2.57
N HIS A 23 1.72 2.94 3.56
CA HIS A 23 1.24 2.49 4.85
C HIS A 23 -0.26 2.27 4.80
N PHE A 24 -0.70 1.20 5.45
CA PHE A 24 -2.11 0.86 5.56
C PHE A 24 -2.43 0.28 6.95
N PRO A 25 -3.67 0.44 7.43
CA PRO A 25 -4.10 -0.18 8.68
C PRO A 25 -3.95 -1.71 8.66
N ARG A 26 -3.56 -2.31 9.80
CA ARG A 26 -3.37 -3.78 9.96
C ARG A 26 -4.59 -4.62 9.55
N THR A 27 -5.78 -4.05 9.57
CA THR A 27 -7.02 -4.71 9.10
C THR A 27 -6.95 -5.18 7.65
N TYR A 28 -6.12 -4.56 6.80
CA TYR A 28 -5.93 -4.94 5.41
C TYR A 28 -4.75 -5.90 5.17
N LEU A 29 -4.01 -6.26 6.23
CA LEU A 29 -2.79 -7.07 6.10
C LEU A 29 -3.01 -8.40 5.38
N ARG A 30 -4.15 -9.05 5.61
CA ARG A 30 -4.48 -10.33 4.96
C ARG A 30 -4.64 -10.14 3.44
N GLN A 31 -5.33 -9.10 3.02
CA GLN A 31 -5.58 -8.78 1.63
C GLN A 31 -4.28 -8.39 0.90
N VAL A 32 -3.46 -7.55 1.53
CA VAL A 32 -2.17 -7.11 0.97
C VAL A 32 -1.19 -8.29 0.86
N LYS A 33 -1.17 -9.20 1.85
CA LYS A 33 -0.38 -10.44 1.78
C LYS A 33 -0.78 -11.32 0.59
N THR A 34 -2.06 -11.45 0.29
CA THR A 34 -2.54 -12.23 -0.87
C THR A 34 -2.14 -11.60 -2.21
N ALA A 35 -1.98 -10.28 -2.26
CA ALA A 35 -1.54 -9.54 -3.43
C ALA A 35 -0.01 -9.37 -3.52
N ARG A 36 0.76 -9.93 -2.58
CA ARG A 36 2.23 -9.87 -2.59
C ARG A 36 2.76 -10.53 -3.87
N GLY A 37 3.61 -9.82 -4.59
CA GLY A 37 4.19 -10.27 -5.85
C GLY A 37 3.33 -9.96 -7.08
N ASP A 38 2.09 -9.49 -6.90
CA ASP A 38 1.20 -9.08 -7.99
C ASP A 38 1.24 -7.57 -8.26
N TRP A 39 0.71 -7.20 -9.43
CA TRP A 39 0.46 -5.80 -9.78
C TRP A 39 -0.84 -5.29 -9.16
N ILE A 40 -0.80 -4.04 -8.74
CA ILE A 40 -1.91 -3.31 -8.14
C ILE A 40 -2.11 -1.99 -8.88
N VAL A 41 -3.30 -1.40 -8.70
CA VAL A 41 -3.64 -0.08 -9.23
C VAL A 41 -3.88 0.87 -8.06
N PHE A 42 -3.30 2.06 -8.14
CA PHE A 42 -3.66 3.18 -7.27
C PHE A 42 -4.86 3.94 -7.87
N TYR A 43 -5.88 4.14 -7.06
CA TYR A 43 -7.14 4.80 -7.45
C TYR A 43 -7.42 5.99 -6.52
N LYS A 44 -7.87 7.12 -7.08
CA LYS A 44 -8.23 8.45 -6.51
C LYS A 44 -7.24 9.61 -6.68
N ALA A 45 -5.95 9.48 -6.35
CA ALA A 45 -5.03 10.65 -6.43
C ALA A 45 -4.31 10.75 -7.80
N TYR A 46 -3.97 9.61 -8.40
CA TYR A 46 -3.39 9.49 -9.73
C TYR A 46 -3.58 8.04 -10.20
N PHE A 47 -3.65 7.81 -11.53
CA PHE A 47 -3.69 6.46 -12.09
C PHE A 47 -2.26 5.93 -12.25
N ALA A 48 -1.85 5.01 -11.39
CA ALA A 48 -0.57 4.33 -11.51
C ALA A 48 -0.68 2.84 -11.17
N THR A 49 0.23 2.07 -11.75
CA THR A 49 0.42 0.66 -11.43
C THR A 49 1.68 0.47 -10.62
N ALA A 50 1.61 -0.32 -9.56
CA ALA A 50 2.77 -0.70 -8.75
C ALA A 50 2.77 -2.21 -8.51
N ARG A 51 3.93 -2.75 -8.12
CA ARG A 51 4.05 -4.16 -7.72
C ARG A 51 4.40 -4.24 -6.26
N ILE A 52 3.71 -5.10 -5.51
CA ILE A 52 4.02 -5.32 -4.09
C ILE A 52 5.24 -6.24 -4.01
N THR A 53 6.39 -5.68 -3.65
CA THR A 53 7.65 -6.43 -3.49
C THR A 53 7.76 -7.05 -2.10
N ASP A 54 7.53 -6.25 -1.07
CA ASP A 54 7.62 -6.68 0.33
C ASP A 54 6.62 -5.97 1.23
N ILE A 55 6.36 -6.56 2.40
CA ILE A 55 5.49 -6.01 3.44
C ILE A 55 6.28 -6.01 4.74
N ILE A 56 6.68 -4.82 5.18
CA ILE A 56 7.44 -4.61 6.41
C ILE A 56 6.53 -4.12 7.53
N GLU A 57 6.89 -4.42 8.78
CA GLU A 57 6.23 -3.80 9.93
C GLU A 57 6.60 -2.32 10.03
N ASP A 58 5.66 -1.50 10.51
CA ASP A 58 5.91 -0.09 10.73
C ASP A 58 6.96 0.11 11.84
N PRO A 59 8.13 0.72 11.54
CA PRO A 59 9.17 0.95 12.53
C PRO A 59 8.73 1.92 13.64
N SER A 60 7.75 2.77 13.38
CA SER A 60 7.27 3.80 14.32
C SER A 60 6.49 3.21 15.49
N LYS A 61 6.01 1.96 15.37
CA LYS A 61 5.25 1.26 16.42
C LYS A 61 6.11 0.39 17.34
N ARG A 62 7.43 0.28 17.13
CA ARG A 62 8.35 -0.28 18.12
C ARG A 62 8.63 0.77 19.20
N LYS A 63 7.71 0.90 20.16
CA LYS A 63 7.97 1.46 21.48
C LYS A 63 7.54 0.45 22.53
#